data_AF-A0A5J4TDM2-F1
#
_entry.id   AF-A0A5J4TDM2-F1
#
_cell.length_a   1.000
_cell.length_b   1.000
_cell.length_c   1.000
_cell.angle_alpha   90.00
_cell.angle_beta   90.00
_cell.angle_gamma   90.00
#
_symmetry.space_group_name_H-M   'P 1'
#
loop_
_entity.id
_entity.type
_entity.pdbx_description
1 polymer ?
#
loop_
_entity_poly.entity_id
_entity_poly.type
_entity_poly.pdbx_seq_one_letter_code
_entity_poly.pdbx_strand_id
1 'polypeptide(L)'
;MNDKGQLIINRVILDTCYSAIGGGMLFNISHTVELVISNYSYFGACTASGNGAGVYITTSNVANKVLIKDNVKFDICNCPGGSGGGAYIDAKNSQSVILDQVLFSQCNAQTSGGGLFLEIGENTTSKIINYCSFANCKITNGIGGGIYASINGPNSNILISDSILFDTCTSSAEGGALYFQYNYAGTIILDRVSFKDCKGSSGGAIYAQIIIPGSKLSILNQTTFGQCNSTVGNGGAIYTEVKGTGSEIQISNSINIDNCNTPITADGGGAMYLKVQDNGSAILDSVTINKCSSKEGGGIWVQIEAGCSFKMTNRSSIRGSVITTGNGGNIHAVINGADAKFELSNDINIDDCQITPGVGGGGYFL
;
A
#
# COMPACT_ATOMS: atom_id res chain seq x y z
N MET A 1 -28.69 -7.58 28.07
CA MET A 1 -29.27 -8.54 27.11
C MET A 1 -28.21 -8.83 26.06
N ASN A 2 -28.09 -10.11 25.68
CA ASN A 2 -27.08 -10.64 24.76
C ASN A 2 -27.47 -10.32 23.31
N ASP A 3 -27.55 -9.04 22.93
CA ASP A 3 -28.00 -8.62 21.61
C ASP A 3 -26.88 -8.80 20.58
N LYS A 4 -26.55 -10.07 20.31
CA LYS A 4 -25.73 -10.49 19.19
C LYS A 4 -26.66 -10.64 17.99
N GLY A 5 -26.59 -9.70 17.05
CA GLY A 5 -27.33 -9.75 15.79
C GLY A 5 -26.44 -10.19 14.63
N GLN A 6 -27.05 -10.68 13.56
CA GLN A 6 -26.37 -10.88 12.28
C GLN A 6 -27.18 -10.19 11.19
N LEU A 7 -26.52 -9.44 10.32
CA LEU A 7 -27.11 -8.80 9.16
C LEU A 7 -26.49 -9.43 7.92
N ILE A 8 -27.31 -10.08 7.09
CA ILE A 8 -26.83 -10.87 5.96
C ILE A 8 -27.35 -10.28 4.65
N ILE A 9 -26.42 -9.95 3.77
CA ILE A 9 -26.66 -9.62 2.36
C ILE A 9 -26.05 -10.75 1.54
N ASN A 10 -26.88 -11.43 0.76
CA ASN A 10 -26.51 -12.65 0.05
C ASN A 10 -27.15 -12.64 -1.33
N ARG A 11 -26.32 -12.73 -2.39
CA ARG A 11 -26.78 -12.67 -3.79
C ARG A 11 -27.66 -11.46 -4.09
N VAL A 12 -27.28 -10.29 -3.57
CA VAL A 12 -27.99 -9.04 -3.85
C VAL A 12 -27.32 -8.29 -4.99
N ILE A 13 -28.11 -7.80 -5.93
CA ILE A 13 -27.65 -6.97 -7.06
C ILE A 13 -28.16 -5.56 -6.85
N LEU A 14 -27.24 -4.61 -6.83
CA LEU A 14 -27.50 -3.18 -6.82
C LEU A 14 -26.75 -2.58 -8.00
N ASP A 15 -27.50 -2.06 -8.97
CA ASP A 15 -26.92 -1.50 -10.19
C ASP A 15 -27.48 -0.10 -10.43
N THR A 16 -26.61 0.82 -10.86
CA THR A 16 -26.98 2.21 -11.18
C THR A 16 -27.71 2.94 -10.03
N CYS A 17 -27.32 2.66 -8.79
CA CYS A 17 -27.88 3.31 -7.61
C CYS A 17 -27.16 4.64 -7.31
N TYR A 18 -27.89 5.63 -6.77
CA TYR A 18 -27.35 6.97 -6.48
C TYR A 18 -27.75 7.44 -5.08
N SER A 19 -26.78 7.92 -4.30
CA SER A 19 -27.01 8.52 -2.97
C SER A 19 -25.96 9.60 -2.68
N ALA A 20 -26.12 10.33 -1.58
CA ALA A 20 -25.05 11.17 -1.04
C ALA A 20 -23.97 10.32 -0.36
N ILE A 21 -24.36 9.25 0.33
CA ILE A 21 -23.49 8.33 1.07
C ILE A 21 -24.03 6.93 0.88
N GLY A 22 -23.18 5.95 0.58
CA GLY A 22 -23.62 4.57 0.38
C GLY A 22 -24.48 4.45 -0.88
N GLY A 23 -23.90 4.70 -2.05
CA GLY A 23 -24.63 4.76 -3.32
C GLY A 23 -25.49 3.52 -3.57
N GLY A 24 -24.93 2.33 -3.32
CA GLY A 24 -25.67 1.07 -3.25
C GLY A 24 -26.28 0.82 -1.87
N MET A 25 -25.47 0.82 -0.81
CA MET A 25 -25.95 0.62 0.57
C MET A 25 -25.20 1.45 1.61
N LEU A 26 -25.91 1.78 2.68
CA LEU A 26 -25.37 2.42 3.88
C LEU A 26 -25.69 1.56 5.11
N PHE A 27 -24.66 1.22 5.90
CA PHE A 27 -24.77 0.49 7.16
C PHE A 27 -24.19 1.31 8.32
N ASN A 28 -25.01 1.53 9.34
CA ASN A 28 -24.60 2.09 10.63
C ASN A 28 -24.79 1.03 11.73
N ILE A 29 -23.69 0.44 12.18
CA ILE A 29 -23.69 -0.70 13.10
C ILE A 29 -23.30 -0.23 14.51
N SER A 30 -24.20 -0.38 15.49
CA SER A 30 -24.02 0.17 16.84
C SER A 30 -24.17 -0.81 18.00
N HIS A 31 -24.85 -1.93 17.78
CA HIS A 31 -24.95 -3.03 18.75
C HIS A 31 -24.02 -4.15 18.32
N THR A 32 -23.80 -5.18 19.15
CA THR A 32 -22.95 -6.32 18.78
C THR A 32 -23.53 -7.06 17.57
N VAL A 33 -23.07 -6.71 16.38
CA VAL A 33 -23.59 -7.25 15.12
C VAL A 33 -22.44 -7.71 14.23
N GLU A 34 -22.66 -8.84 13.58
CA GLU A 34 -21.86 -9.30 12.44
C GLU A 34 -22.61 -8.96 11.14
N LEU A 35 -22.03 -8.07 10.33
CA LEU A 35 -22.47 -7.80 8.96
C LEU A 35 -21.75 -8.77 8.02
N VAL A 36 -22.52 -9.50 7.22
CA VAL A 36 -22.01 -10.40 6.19
C VAL A 36 -22.57 -9.98 4.84
N ILE A 37 -21.71 -9.52 3.93
CA ILE A 37 -22.04 -9.32 2.51
C ILE A 37 -21.37 -10.45 1.73
N SER A 38 -22.13 -11.25 1.00
CA SER A 38 -21.62 -12.51 0.48
C SER A 38 -22.24 -12.97 -0.83
N ASN A 39 -21.69 -14.07 -1.34
CA ASN A 39 -22.24 -14.93 -2.37
C ASN A 39 -22.58 -14.16 -3.64
N TYR A 40 -21.55 -13.69 -4.35
CA TYR A 40 -21.71 -13.00 -5.64
C TYR A 40 -22.62 -11.77 -5.58
N SER A 41 -22.79 -11.15 -4.42
CA SER A 41 -23.48 -9.85 -4.37
C SER A 41 -22.71 -8.84 -5.23
N TYR A 42 -23.45 -8.05 -5.99
CA TYR A 42 -22.91 -7.18 -7.04
C TYR A 42 -23.37 -5.75 -6.82
N PHE A 43 -22.40 -4.82 -6.86
CA PHE A 43 -22.59 -3.38 -6.81
C PHE A 43 -22.04 -2.80 -8.10
N GLY A 44 -22.91 -2.56 -9.08
CA GLY A 44 -22.59 -2.06 -10.40
C GLY A 44 -22.95 -0.59 -10.55
N ALA A 45 -22.09 0.21 -11.19
CA ALA A 45 -22.38 1.60 -11.58
C ALA A 45 -22.97 2.48 -10.46
N CYS A 46 -22.74 2.13 -9.19
CA CYS A 46 -23.29 2.86 -8.07
C CYS A 46 -22.51 4.16 -7.88
N THR A 47 -23.20 5.24 -7.52
CA THR A 47 -22.60 6.56 -7.36
C THR A 47 -22.95 7.16 -6.01
N ALA A 48 -21.95 7.66 -5.29
CA ALA A 48 -22.16 8.45 -4.08
C ALA A 48 -21.52 9.83 -4.23
N SER A 49 -22.28 10.92 -4.08
CA SER A 49 -21.69 12.27 -4.16
C SER A 49 -20.67 12.54 -3.05
N GLY A 50 -20.76 11.82 -1.93
CA GLY A 50 -19.78 11.75 -0.85
C GLY A 50 -19.02 10.42 -0.87
N ASN A 51 -19.27 9.57 0.12
CA ASN A 51 -18.44 8.39 0.42
C ASN A 51 -19.15 7.06 0.13
N GLY A 52 -18.37 6.03 -0.24
CA GLY A 52 -18.85 4.65 -0.36
C GLY A 52 -19.84 4.47 -1.49
N ALA A 53 -19.42 4.52 -2.75
CA ALA A 53 -20.39 4.47 -3.85
C ALA A 53 -21.07 3.10 -3.95
N GLY A 54 -20.35 2.00 -3.81
CA GLY A 54 -20.98 0.69 -3.65
C GLY A 54 -21.57 0.52 -2.26
N VAL A 55 -20.73 0.60 -1.23
CA VAL A 55 -21.16 0.47 0.16
C VAL A 55 -20.46 1.46 1.09
N TYR A 56 -21.20 1.98 2.06
CA TYR A 56 -20.69 2.76 3.18
C TYR A 56 -21.00 2.03 4.49
N ILE A 57 -19.98 1.78 5.32
CA ILE A 57 -20.09 1.02 6.56
C ILE A 57 -19.44 1.82 7.69
N THR A 58 -20.18 2.02 8.78
CA THR A 58 -19.63 2.51 10.06
C THR A 58 -19.94 1.52 11.18
N THR A 59 -18.97 1.32 12.07
CA THR A 59 -19.13 0.53 13.30
C THR A 59 -18.83 1.36 14.54
N SER A 60 -19.66 1.21 15.57
CA SER A 60 -19.54 1.98 16.84
C SER A 60 -19.43 1.11 18.08
N ASN A 61 -19.17 -0.20 17.91
CA ASN A 61 -19.04 -1.14 19.02
C ASN A 61 -17.90 -2.14 18.76
N VAL A 62 -16.95 -2.23 19.70
CA VAL A 62 -15.74 -3.07 19.59
C VAL A 62 -16.00 -4.57 19.39
N ALA A 63 -17.23 -5.04 19.57
CA ALA A 63 -17.63 -6.41 19.25
C ALA A 63 -18.20 -6.58 17.84
N ASN A 64 -18.25 -5.52 17.02
CA ASN A 64 -18.76 -5.55 15.65
C ASN A 64 -17.82 -6.30 14.71
N LYS A 65 -18.40 -6.99 13.75
CA LYS A 65 -17.66 -7.69 12.71
C LYS A 65 -18.21 -7.31 11.35
N VAL A 66 -17.31 -7.04 10.41
CA VAL A 66 -17.65 -6.82 9.01
C VAL A 66 -16.97 -7.91 8.19
N LEU A 67 -17.76 -8.67 7.44
CA LEU A 67 -17.28 -9.74 6.56
C LEU A 67 -17.87 -9.54 5.16
N ILE A 68 -17.01 -9.26 4.18
CA ILE A 68 -17.40 -9.17 2.77
C ILE A 68 -16.68 -10.31 2.05
N LYS A 69 -17.41 -11.27 1.48
CA LYS A 69 -16.77 -12.49 0.99
C LYS A 69 -17.47 -13.20 -0.16
N ASP A 70 -16.91 -14.32 -0.60
CA ASP A 70 -17.54 -15.26 -1.55
C ASP A 70 -17.88 -14.58 -2.89
N ASN A 71 -16.86 -13.98 -3.53
CA ASN A 71 -16.93 -13.37 -4.88
C ASN A 71 -17.85 -12.15 -4.98
N VAL A 72 -17.95 -11.35 -3.92
CA VAL A 72 -18.61 -10.03 -3.98
C VAL A 72 -17.83 -9.12 -4.94
N LYS A 73 -18.56 -8.37 -5.77
CA LYS A 73 -17.96 -7.49 -6.78
C LYS A 73 -18.51 -6.07 -6.70
N PHE A 74 -17.60 -5.11 -6.63
CA PHE A 74 -17.83 -3.68 -6.82
C PHE A 74 -17.28 -3.29 -8.20
N ASP A 75 -18.12 -2.75 -9.08
CA ASP A 75 -17.76 -2.49 -10.47
C ASP A 75 -18.28 -1.13 -10.92
N ILE A 76 -17.39 -0.31 -11.48
CA ILE A 76 -17.72 1.02 -12.02
C ILE A 76 -18.38 1.93 -10.95
N CYS A 77 -18.03 1.72 -9.68
CA CYS A 77 -18.56 2.50 -8.57
C CYS A 77 -17.84 3.86 -8.46
N ASN A 78 -18.56 4.97 -8.34
CA ASN A 78 -18.00 6.32 -8.45
C ASN A 78 -18.34 7.24 -7.26
N CYS A 79 -17.31 7.80 -6.63
CA CYS A 79 -17.37 8.81 -5.57
C CYS A 79 -16.74 10.14 -6.05
N PRO A 80 -17.43 10.96 -6.87
CA PRO A 80 -16.83 12.18 -7.43
C PRO A 80 -16.46 13.24 -6.40
N GLY A 81 -17.00 13.17 -5.18
CA GLY A 81 -16.81 14.15 -4.11
C GLY A 81 -16.19 13.60 -2.82
N GLY A 82 -15.80 12.32 -2.77
CA GLY A 82 -15.37 11.69 -1.53
C GLY A 82 -14.49 10.46 -1.71
N SER A 83 -14.52 9.56 -0.72
CA SER A 83 -13.63 8.42 -0.55
C SER A 83 -14.33 7.08 -0.71
N GLY A 84 -13.58 6.03 -1.04
CA GLY A 84 -14.09 4.66 -1.09
C GLY A 84 -15.03 4.44 -2.28
N GLY A 85 -14.51 4.50 -3.50
CA GLY A 85 -15.33 4.37 -4.71
C GLY A 85 -16.14 3.07 -4.71
N GLY A 86 -15.53 1.94 -4.41
CA GLY A 86 -16.26 0.69 -4.18
C GLY A 86 -16.85 0.62 -2.78
N ALA A 87 -15.99 0.71 -1.76
CA ALA A 87 -16.38 0.61 -0.36
C ALA A 87 -15.70 1.66 0.51
N TYR A 88 -16.47 2.21 1.45
CA TYR A 88 -15.97 3.01 2.55
C TYR A 88 -16.28 2.29 3.86
N ILE A 89 -15.25 1.97 4.65
CA ILE A 89 -15.39 1.23 5.91
C ILE A 89 -14.67 1.99 7.03
N ASP A 90 -15.44 2.68 7.87
CA ASP A 90 -14.97 3.19 9.16
C ASP A 90 -15.23 2.14 10.23
N ALA A 91 -14.18 1.37 10.53
CA ALA A 91 -14.20 0.29 11.49
C ALA A 91 -13.40 0.61 12.76
N LYS A 92 -13.31 1.90 13.13
CA LYS A 92 -12.56 2.34 14.32
C LYS A 92 -13.05 1.70 15.62
N ASN A 93 -14.33 1.32 15.68
CA ASN A 93 -14.89 0.58 16.81
C ASN A 93 -15.46 -0.74 16.31
N SER A 94 -14.57 -1.70 16.05
CA SER A 94 -14.93 -3.05 15.63
C SER A 94 -13.96 -4.08 16.19
N GLN A 95 -14.37 -5.35 16.17
CA GLN A 95 -13.49 -6.47 16.45
C GLN A 95 -12.67 -6.81 15.20
N SER A 96 -13.32 -6.84 14.04
CA SER A 96 -12.67 -7.28 12.80
C SER A 96 -13.35 -6.79 11.52
N VAL A 97 -12.52 -6.58 10.50
CA VAL A 97 -12.95 -6.38 9.11
C VAL A 97 -12.27 -7.42 8.23
N ILE A 98 -13.03 -8.25 7.53
CA ILE A 98 -12.50 -9.31 6.68
C ILE A 98 -13.10 -9.17 5.27
N LEU A 99 -12.23 -9.03 4.27
CA LEU A 99 -12.55 -9.14 2.85
C LEU A 99 -11.90 -10.43 2.32
N ASP A 100 -12.70 -11.33 1.75
CA ASP A 100 -12.25 -12.65 1.26
C ASP A 100 -12.83 -12.93 -0.14
N GLN A 101 -11.98 -12.98 -1.16
CA GLN A 101 -12.42 -13.08 -2.57
C GLN A 101 -13.36 -11.95 -2.98
N VAL A 102 -12.93 -10.69 -2.82
CA VAL A 102 -13.69 -9.49 -3.20
C VAL A 102 -13.02 -8.79 -4.37
N LEU A 103 -13.82 -8.41 -5.36
CA LEU A 103 -13.35 -7.77 -6.59
C LEU A 103 -13.77 -6.30 -6.62
N PHE A 104 -12.80 -5.40 -6.80
CA PHE A 104 -12.99 -3.98 -7.06
C PHE A 104 -12.50 -3.69 -8.48
N SER A 105 -13.38 -3.21 -9.34
CA SER A 105 -13.09 -2.97 -10.75
C SER A 105 -13.59 -1.59 -11.15
N GLN A 106 -12.71 -0.76 -11.73
CA GLN A 106 -13.06 0.57 -12.24
C GLN A 106 -13.73 1.46 -11.19
N CYS A 107 -13.41 1.25 -9.91
CA CYS A 107 -13.93 2.05 -8.81
C CYS A 107 -13.13 3.34 -8.68
N ASN A 108 -13.82 4.47 -8.64
CA ASN A 108 -13.22 5.79 -8.64
C ASN A 108 -13.66 6.59 -7.42
N ALA A 109 -12.73 7.31 -6.80
CA ALA A 109 -13.03 8.29 -5.76
C ALA A 109 -12.25 9.59 -5.99
N GLN A 110 -12.62 10.65 -5.29
CA GLN A 110 -11.92 11.93 -5.39
C GLN A 110 -10.74 12.01 -4.43
N THR A 111 -10.92 11.59 -3.18
CA THR A 111 -10.00 11.96 -2.08
C THR A 111 -9.15 10.82 -1.57
N SER A 112 -9.72 9.65 -1.30
CA SER A 112 -8.95 8.53 -0.74
C SER A 112 -9.58 7.18 -1.04
N GLY A 113 -8.76 6.18 -1.42
CA GLY A 113 -9.21 4.80 -1.62
C GLY A 113 -10.15 4.64 -2.81
N GLY A 114 -9.61 4.56 -4.04
CA GLY A 114 -10.43 4.43 -5.25
C GLY A 114 -11.31 3.19 -5.23
N GLY A 115 -10.76 2.05 -4.80
CA GLY A 115 -11.52 0.84 -4.51
C GLY A 115 -12.07 0.84 -3.08
N LEU A 116 -11.18 0.94 -2.09
CA LEU A 116 -11.51 0.79 -0.68
C LEU A 116 -10.89 1.91 0.16
N PHE A 117 -11.72 2.53 0.99
CA PHE A 117 -11.27 3.32 2.13
C PHE A 117 -11.49 2.51 3.41
N LEU A 118 -10.44 2.32 4.21
CA LEU A 118 -10.49 1.51 5.42
C LEU A 118 -9.83 2.24 6.61
N GLU A 119 -10.57 2.39 7.69
CA GLU A 119 -10.00 2.79 8.98
C GLU A 119 -10.25 1.72 10.02
N ILE A 120 -9.22 1.36 10.77
CA ILE A 120 -9.36 0.48 11.93
C ILE A 120 -8.90 1.18 13.20
N GLY A 121 -9.48 0.80 14.33
CA GLY A 121 -9.16 1.37 15.63
C GLY A 121 -8.57 0.34 16.56
N GLU A 122 -8.63 0.57 17.86
CA GLU A 122 -7.95 -0.24 18.87
C GLU A 122 -8.36 -1.71 18.84
N ASN A 123 -7.39 -2.62 18.99
CA ASN A 123 -7.59 -4.08 19.02
C ASN A 123 -8.34 -4.66 17.79
N THR A 124 -8.47 -3.87 16.72
CA THR A 124 -9.16 -4.29 15.50
C THR A 124 -8.21 -5.09 14.62
N THR A 125 -8.66 -6.24 14.14
CA THR A 125 -7.94 -7.03 13.14
C THR A 125 -8.58 -6.85 11.77
N SER A 126 -7.81 -6.37 10.79
CA SER A 126 -8.25 -6.34 9.39
C SER A 126 -7.53 -7.39 8.54
N LYS A 127 -8.28 -8.04 7.65
CA LYS A 127 -7.78 -9.01 6.68
C LYS A 127 -8.38 -8.75 5.31
N ILE A 128 -7.53 -8.65 4.29
CA ILE A 128 -7.92 -8.62 2.87
C ILE A 128 -7.20 -9.80 2.22
N ILE A 129 -7.94 -10.88 1.98
CA ILE A 129 -7.36 -12.19 1.73
C ILE A 129 -7.99 -12.88 0.54
N ASN A 130 -7.32 -13.94 0.09
CA ASN A 130 -7.78 -14.90 -0.92
C ASN A 130 -8.25 -14.22 -2.21
N TYR A 131 -7.32 -13.96 -3.13
CA TYR A 131 -7.66 -13.51 -4.49
C TYR A 131 -8.53 -12.24 -4.54
N CYS A 132 -8.49 -11.39 -3.51
CA CYS A 132 -9.05 -10.05 -3.66
C CYS A 132 -8.28 -9.30 -4.75
N SER A 133 -8.98 -8.51 -5.55
CA SER A 133 -8.40 -7.80 -6.69
C SER A 133 -8.90 -6.37 -6.77
N PHE A 134 -8.00 -5.45 -7.07
CA PHE A 134 -8.25 -4.05 -7.32
C PHE A 134 -7.73 -3.73 -8.72
N ALA A 135 -8.65 -3.58 -9.67
CA ALA A 135 -8.33 -3.39 -11.08
C ALA A 135 -8.86 -2.05 -11.58
N ASN A 136 -7.99 -1.24 -12.17
CA ASN A 136 -8.35 0.07 -12.73
C ASN A 136 -9.02 1.00 -11.70
N CYS A 137 -8.70 0.86 -10.40
CA CYS A 137 -9.20 1.76 -9.38
C CYS A 137 -8.43 3.08 -9.43
N LYS A 138 -9.14 4.21 -9.28
CA LYS A 138 -8.54 5.53 -9.47
C LYS A 138 -8.94 6.55 -8.42
N ILE A 139 -7.98 7.40 -8.08
CA ILE A 139 -8.21 8.66 -7.37
C ILE A 139 -7.89 9.86 -8.26
N THR A 140 -8.76 10.87 -8.26
CA THR A 140 -8.60 12.09 -9.09
C THR A 140 -7.95 13.27 -8.37
N ASN A 141 -8.06 13.37 -7.05
CA ASN A 141 -7.46 14.45 -6.25
C ASN A 141 -7.13 14.00 -4.81
N GLY A 142 -6.25 13.01 -4.68
CA GLY A 142 -5.84 12.48 -3.39
C GLY A 142 -5.09 11.16 -3.52
N ILE A 143 -5.19 10.31 -2.50
CA ILE A 143 -4.22 9.24 -2.20
C ILE A 143 -4.83 7.82 -2.24
N GLY A 144 -3.99 6.80 -2.49
CA GLY A 144 -4.42 5.39 -2.40
C GLY A 144 -5.39 4.99 -3.52
N GLY A 145 -4.88 4.83 -4.75
CA GLY A 145 -5.72 4.55 -5.92
C GLY A 145 -6.53 3.25 -5.79
N GLY A 146 -5.96 2.21 -5.20
CA GLY A 146 -6.68 0.99 -4.81
C GLY A 146 -7.26 1.09 -3.41
N ILE A 147 -6.39 1.17 -2.40
CA ILE A 147 -6.75 1.22 -0.99
C ILE A 147 -6.06 2.40 -0.32
N TYR A 148 -6.84 3.15 0.45
CA TYR A 148 -6.33 3.92 1.57
C TYR A 148 -6.65 3.17 2.87
N ALA A 149 -5.64 2.94 3.70
CA ALA A 149 -5.81 2.28 4.99
C ALA A 149 -5.12 3.04 6.13
N SER A 150 -5.84 3.22 7.24
CA SER A 150 -5.32 3.90 8.43
C SER A 150 -5.50 3.08 9.71
N ILE A 151 -4.45 3.08 10.54
CA ILE A 151 -4.46 2.52 11.91
C ILE A 151 -4.67 3.66 12.90
N ASN A 152 -5.82 3.65 13.58
CA ASN A 152 -6.30 4.70 14.48
C ASN A 152 -6.45 4.25 15.95
N GLY A 153 -5.86 3.11 16.30
CA GLY A 153 -5.76 2.69 17.70
C GLY A 153 -4.65 1.65 17.90
N PRO A 154 -4.19 1.44 19.13
CA PRO A 154 -3.09 0.53 19.42
C PRO A 154 -3.51 -0.94 19.27
N ASN A 155 -2.51 -1.82 19.19
CA ASN A 155 -2.66 -3.28 19.07
C ASN A 155 -3.45 -3.72 17.83
N SER A 156 -3.37 -2.94 16.76
CA SER A 156 -4.17 -3.14 15.55
C SER A 156 -3.30 -3.53 14.38
N ASN A 157 -3.83 -4.41 13.54
CA ASN A 157 -3.07 -5.02 12.45
C ASN A 157 -3.89 -5.11 11.17
N ILE A 158 -3.23 -4.92 10.04
CA ILE A 158 -3.80 -5.11 8.70
C ILE A 158 -2.99 -6.18 7.99
N LEU A 159 -3.65 -7.26 7.57
CA LEU A 159 -3.06 -8.30 6.73
C LEU A 159 -3.68 -8.23 5.33
N ILE A 160 -2.84 -8.12 4.31
CA ILE A 160 -3.23 -8.24 2.91
C ILE A 160 -2.47 -9.43 2.33
N SER A 161 -3.15 -10.55 2.10
CA SER A 161 -2.46 -11.80 1.77
C SER A 161 -3.20 -12.74 0.83
N ASP A 162 -2.50 -13.78 0.38
CA ASP A 162 -3.08 -14.89 -0.38
C ASP A 162 -3.51 -14.49 -1.80
N SER A 163 -2.51 -14.17 -2.63
CA SER A 163 -2.66 -13.92 -4.07
C SER A 163 -3.52 -12.69 -4.38
N ILE A 164 -3.25 -11.59 -3.68
CA ILE A 164 -3.91 -10.31 -3.92
C ILE A 164 -3.34 -9.65 -5.18
N LEU A 165 -4.20 -9.02 -5.98
CA LEU A 165 -3.81 -8.29 -7.18
C LEU A 165 -4.20 -6.81 -7.12
N PHE A 166 -3.24 -5.93 -7.42
CA PHE A 166 -3.45 -4.54 -7.78
C PHE A 166 -3.00 -4.35 -9.23
N ASP A 167 -3.94 -4.11 -10.14
CA ASP A 167 -3.68 -3.94 -11.57
C ASP A 167 -4.15 -2.55 -12.03
N THR A 168 -3.21 -1.74 -12.52
CA THR A 168 -3.50 -0.43 -13.13
C THR A 168 -4.21 0.53 -12.14
N CYS A 169 -3.91 0.41 -10.85
CA CYS A 169 -4.41 1.36 -9.85
C CYS A 169 -3.67 2.70 -9.95
N THR A 170 -4.41 3.81 -9.92
CA THR A 170 -3.81 5.14 -10.10
C THR A 170 -4.27 6.15 -9.06
N SER A 171 -3.35 6.99 -8.62
CA SER A 171 -3.60 8.11 -7.72
C SER A 171 -2.97 9.38 -8.31
N SER A 172 -3.67 10.50 -8.19
CA SER A 172 -3.13 11.82 -8.54
C SER A 172 -2.07 12.30 -7.55
N ALA A 173 -2.11 11.78 -6.32
CA ALA A 173 -1.13 12.01 -5.26
C ALA A 173 -0.48 10.66 -4.89
N GLU A 174 -0.11 10.46 -3.63
CA GLU A 174 0.74 9.36 -3.18
C GLU A 174 0.02 8.00 -3.18
N GLY A 175 0.79 6.93 -3.43
CA GLY A 175 0.31 5.55 -3.31
C GLY A 175 -0.67 5.16 -4.41
N GLY A 176 -0.13 4.81 -5.59
CA GLY A 176 -0.98 4.48 -6.74
C GLY A 176 -1.89 3.28 -6.49
N ALA A 177 -1.42 2.27 -5.76
CA ALA A 177 -2.24 1.15 -5.29
C ALA A 177 -2.62 1.30 -3.82
N LEU A 178 -1.64 1.51 -2.95
CA LEU A 178 -1.79 1.48 -1.50
C LEU A 178 -1.23 2.74 -0.86
N TYR A 179 -2.02 3.35 0.01
CA TYR A 179 -1.56 4.37 0.95
C TYR A 179 -1.78 3.91 2.38
N PHE A 180 -0.72 3.93 3.19
CA PHE A 180 -0.78 3.54 4.60
C PHE A 180 -0.50 4.69 5.54
N GLN A 181 -1.44 4.92 6.45
CA GLN A 181 -1.33 5.91 7.53
C GLN A 181 -1.30 5.23 8.90
N TYR A 182 -0.29 5.59 9.69
CA TYR A 182 -0.18 5.19 11.09
C TYR A 182 -0.49 6.40 11.96
N ASN A 183 -1.62 6.38 12.66
CA ASN A 183 -1.91 7.34 13.74
C ASN A 183 -1.61 6.75 15.12
N TYR A 184 -1.46 5.41 15.18
CA TYR A 184 -0.98 4.65 16.33
C TYR A 184 -0.02 3.56 15.85
N ALA A 185 0.80 3.06 16.77
CA ALA A 185 1.67 1.93 16.50
C ALA A 185 0.85 0.69 16.12
N GLY A 186 1.23 0.05 15.02
CA GLY A 186 0.57 -1.15 14.50
C GLY A 186 1.41 -1.81 13.42
N THR A 187 0.97 -2.98 12.98
CA THR A 187 1.67 -3.74 11.94
C THR A 187 0.79 -3.89 10.71
N ILE A 188 1.36 -3.57 9.55
CA ILE A 188 0.76 -3.88 8.24
C ILE A 188 1.63 -4.95 7.57
N ILE A 189 0.99 -6.03 7.10
CA ILE A 189 1.65 -7.16 6.45
C ILE A 189 1.07 -7.33 5.05
N LEU A 190 1.93 -7.34 4.04
CA LEU A 190 1.65 -7.74 2.66
C LEU A 190 2.32 -9.08 2.41
N ASP A 191 1.57 -10.11 2.01
CA ASP A 191 2.11 -11.47 1.82
C ASP A 191 1.53 -12.12 0.55
N ARG A 192 2.38 -12.42 -0.44
CA ARG A 192 1.97 -12.89 -1.79
C ARG A 192 1.02 -11.90 -2.49
N VAL A 193 1.46 -10.65 -2.63
CA VAL A 193 0.71 -9.58 -3.32
C VAL A 193 1.36 -9.25 -4.66
N SER A 194 0.58 -9.01 -5.71
CA SER A 194 1.08 -8.58 -7.02
C SER A 194 0.61 -7.17 -7.34
N PHE A 195 1.55 -6.28 -7.64
CA PHE A 195 1.31 -4.93 -8.14
C PHE A 195 1.75 -4.86 -9.60
N LYS A 196 0.85 -4.39 -10.46
CA LYS A 196 1.09 -4.24 -11.90
C LYS A 196 0.61 -2.88 -12.38
N ASP A 197 1.46 -2.18 -13.12
CA ASP A 197 1.12 -0.95 -13.84
C ASP A 197 0.50 0.17 -12.97
N CYS A 198 0.81 0.16 -11.66
CA CYS A 198 0.29 1.13 -10.70
C CYS A 198 1.04 2.47 -10.76
N LYS A 199 0.33 3.60 -10.58
CA LYS A 199 0.92 4.94 -10.69
C LYS A 199 0.44 5.89 -9.60
N GLY A 200 1.36 6.61 -8.96
CA GLY A 200 1.10 7.64 -7.96
C GLY A 200 2.14 8.76 -8.05
N SER A 201 1.94 9.90 -7.40
CA SER A 201 2.90 11.00 -7.36
C SER A 201 4.24 10.53 -6.79
N SER A 202 4.21 9.79 -5.67
CA SER A 202 5.32 9.06 -5.05
C SER A 202 4.82 7.69 -4.63
N GLY A 203 5.66 6.66 -4.71
CA GLY A 203 5.25 5.29 -4.41
C GLY A 203 4.20 4.81 -5.41
N GLY A 204 4.61 4.52 -6.65
CA GLY A 204 3.69 4.14 -7.72
C GLY A 204 2.79 2.96 -7.37
N ALA A 205 3.27 2.02 -6.55
CA ALA A 205 2.43 1.04 -5.87
C ALA A 205 2.12 1.48 -4.44
N ILE A 206 3.13 1.63 -3.60
CA ILE A 206 2.97 1.79 -2.15
C ILE A 206 3.57 3.11 -1.69
N TYR A 207 2.80 3.86 -0.93
CA TYR A 207 3.29 4.94 -0.09
C TYR A 207 2.97 4.65 1.38
N ALA A 208 3.99 4.72 2.24
CA ALA A 208 3.85 4.48 3.67
C ALA A 208 4.66 5.46 4.53
N GLN A 209 4.03 5.97 5.59
CA GLN A 209 4.68 6.79 6.62
C GLN A 209 4.70 6.04 7.94
N ILE A 210 5.78 5.28 8.18
CA ILE A 210 5.99 4.48 9.39
C ILE A 210 6.63 5.38 10.46
N ILE A 211 5.86 6.39 10.89
CA ILE A 211 6.38 7.51 11.69
C ILE A 211 5.97 7.47 13.16
N ILE A 212 5.11 6.52 13.55
CA ILE A 212 4.74 6.29 14.94
C ILE A 212 5.68 5.22 15.51
N PRO A 213 6.43 5.48 16.60
CA PRO A 213 7.36 4.53 17.18
C PRO A 213 6.75 3.14 17.41
N GLY A 214 7.46 2.10 16.96
CA GLY A 214 6.99 0.71 17.02
C GLY A 214 6.09 0.28 15.86
N SER A 215 5.81 1.15 14.89
CA SER A 215 5.04 0.78 13.69
C SER A 215 5.85 -0.05 12.72
N LYS A 216 5.21 -0.99 12.04
CA LYS A 216 5.90 -1.91 11.13
C LYS A 216 5.16 -2.11 9.82
N LEU A 217 5.92 -2.13 8.72
CA LEU A 217 5.46 -2.62 7.42
C LEU A 217 6.30 -3.82 7.00
N SER A 218 5.65 -4.97 6.81
CA SER A 218 6.28 -6.19 6.31
C SER A 218 5.76 -6.52 4.91
N ILE A 219 6.66 -6.64 3.94
CA ILE A 219 6.37 -7.06 2.56
C ILE A 219 7.05 -8.40 2.32
N LEU A 220 6.25 -9.45 2.20
CA LEU A 220 6.70 -10.83 2.38
C LEU A 220 6.35 -11.70 1.17
N ASN A 221 7.13 -12.78 1.04
CA ASN A 221 6.90 -13.97 0.23
C ASN A 221 6.36 -13.70 -1.18
N GLN A 222 7.24 -13.76 -2.18
CA GLN A 222 6.85 -13.74 -3.59
C GLN A 222 5.95 -12.54 -3.96
N THR A 223 5.99 -11.46 -3.18
CA THR A 223 5.31 -10.21 -3.53
C THR A 223 6.06 -9.57 -4.70
N THR A 224 5.33 -9.12 -5.71
CA THR A 224 5.89 -8.62 -6.96
C THR A 224 5.42 -7.23 -7.31
N PHE A 225 6.31 -6.43 -7.88
CA PHE A 225 6.02 -5.10 -8.41
C PHE A 225 6.49 -5.05 -9.86
N GLY A 226 5.58 -4.84 -10.79
CA GLY A 226 5.88 -4.76 -12.21
C GLY A 226 5.37 -3.46 -12.79
N GLN A 227 6.25 -2.66 -13.39
CA GLN A 227 5.87 -1.42 -14.08
C GLN A 227 5.13 -0.41 -13.19
N CYS A 228 5.41 -0.43 -11.88
CA CYS A 228 4.90 0.55 -10.95
C CYS A 228 5.77 1.81 -11.03
N ASN A 229 5.15 2.97 -11.25
CA ASN A 229 5.92 4.19 -11.53
C ASN A 229 5.40 5.38 -10.72
N SER A 230 6.33 6.19 -10.21
CA SER A 230 5.98 7.50 -9.70
C SER A 230 5.82 8.49 -10.87
N THR A 231 4.94 9.47 -10.74
CA THR A 231 4.66 10.44 -11.81
C THR A 231 5.33 11.79 -11.59
N VAL A 232 5.71 12.11 -10.34
CA VAL A 232 6.29 13.41 -9.97
C VAL A 232 7.46 13.25 -9.00
N GLY A 233 7.22 12.59 -7.88
CA GLY A 233 8.15 12.39 -6.78
C GLY A 233 8.89 11.05 -6.84
N ASN A 234 9.27 10.56 -5.67
CA ASN A 234 10.25 9.50 -5.50
C ASN A 234 9.62 8.11 -5.32
N GLY A 235 10.45 7.06 -5.43
CA GLY A 235 10.04 5.68 -5.17
C GLY A 235 9.08 5.15 -6.24
N GLY A 236 9.62 4.63 -7.35
CA GLY A 236 8.77 4.25 -8.47
C GLY A 236 7.78 3.15 -8.10
N ALA A 237 8.19 2.13 -7.36
CA ALA A 237 7.28 1.17 -6.75
C ALA A 237 6.90 1.57 -5.32
N ILE A 238 7.90 1.80 -4.46
CA ILE A 238 7.71 1.98 -3.02
C ILE A 238 8.36 3.28 -2.57
N TYR A 239 7.58 4.11 -1.90
CA TYR A 239 8.09 5.22 -1.10
C TYR A 239 7.83 4.92 0.37
N THR A 240 8.83 5.05 1.22
CA THR A 240 8.65 4.91 2.67
C THR A 240 9.55 5.84 3.48
N GLU A 241 8.95 6.42 4.51
CA GLU A 241 9.66 7.04 5.64
C GLU A 241 9.47 6.16 6.88
N VAL A 242 10.58 5.82 7.54
CA VAL A 242 10.64 5.01 8.76
C VAL A 242 11.25 5.85 9.86
N LYS A 243 10.45 6.20 10.86
CA LYS A 243 10.86 7.10 11.93
C LYS A 243 10.44 6.57 13.30
N GLY A 244 11.40 6.56 14.22
CA GLY A 244 11.17 6.22 15.62
C GLY A 244 11.71 4.85 16.01
N THR A 245 12.00 4.70 17.31
CA THR A 245 12.52 3.45 17.88
C THR A 245 11.52 2.31 17.68
N GLY A 246 12.02 1.18 17.18
CA GLY A 246 11.21 0.01 16.89
C GLY A 246 10.36 0.13 15.61
N SER A 247 10.41 1.27 14.92
CA SER A 247 9.79 1.44 13.61
C SER A 247 10.62 0.74 12.54
N GLU A 248 9.97 -0.03 11.66
CA GLU A 248 10.66 -0.93 10.74
C GLU A 248 9.91 -1.10 9.42
N ILE A 249 10.67 -1.07 8.32
CA ILE A 249 10.25 -1.70 7.06
C ILE A 249 11.06 -2.98 6.84
N GLN A 250 10.36 -4.09 6.63
CA GLN A 250 10.96 -5.38 6.30
C GLN A 250 10.44 -5.86 4.96
N ILE A 251 11.33 -6.13 4.01
CA ILE A 251 11.01 -6.66 2.68
C ILE A 251 11.76 -7.97 2.53
N SER A 252 11.05 -9.10 2.48
CA SER A 252 11.73 -10.41 2.56
C SER A 252 11.05 -11.55 1.81
N ASN A 253 11.85 -12.59 1.54
CA ASN A 253 11.44 -13.88 0.96
C ASN A 253 11.04 -13.79 -0.52
N SER A 254 12.04 -13.71 -1.40
CA SER A 254 11.87 -13.79 -2.86
C SER A 254 10.99 -12.68 -3.43
N ILE A 255 11.28 -11.45 -3.05
CA ILE A 255 10.59 -10.26 -3.56
C ILE A 255 11.16 -9.89 -4.93
N ASN A 256 10.29 -9.49 -5.87
CA ASN A 256 10.73 -9.05 -7.20
C ASN A 256 10.14 -7.67 -7.52
N ILE A 257 11.00 -6.71 -7.87
CA ILE A 257 10.63 -5.38 -8.36
C ILE A 257 11.23 -5.23 -9.76
N ASP A 258 10.38 -5.11 -10.79
CA ASP A 258 10.80 -5.10 -12.19
C ASP A 258 10.21 -3.90 -12.93
N ASN A 259 11.09 -3.19 -13.65
CA ASN A 259 10.73 -2.09 -14.54
C ASN A 259 9.95 -0.95 -13.87
N CYS A 260 10.29 -0.65 -12.61
CA CYS A 260 9.70 0.44 -11.84
C CYS A 260 10.58 1.70 -11.92
N ASN A 261 9.96 2.87 -12.11
CA ASN A 261 10.70 4.08 -12.49
C ASN A 261 10.19 5.35 -11.80
N THR A 262 11.09 6.32 -11.65
CA THR A 262 10.77 7.70 -11.25
C THR A 262 11.12 8.68 -12.38
N PRO A 263 10.44 9.84 -12.49
CA PRO A 263 10.83 10.85 -13.48
C PRO A 263 12.19 11.47 -13.14
N ILE A 264 12.89 11.99 -14.15
CA ILE A 264 14.21 12.61 -14.00
C ILE A 264 14.22 13.88 -13.13
N THR A 265 13.04 14.44 -12.85
CA THR A 265 12.85 15.62 -11.99
C THR A 265 12.80 15.27 -10.51
N ALA A 266 12.61 14.00 -10.16
CA ALA A 266 12.64 13.51 -8.80
C ALA A 266 14.08 13.26 -8.33
N ASP A 267 14.29 13.05 -7.03
CA ASP A 267 15.61 12.75 -6.48
C ASP A 267 16.05 11.33 -6.89
N GLY A 268 15.27 10.30 -6.59
CA GLY A 268 15.74 8.93 -6.82
C GLY A 268 14.84 7.75 -6.44
N GLY A 269 15.40 6.55 -6.65
CA GLY A 269 14.85 5.27 -6.23
C GLY A 269 13.80 4.69 -7.18
N GLY A 270 14.19 4.31 -8.40
CA GLY A 270 13.30 3.76 -9.42
C GLY A 270 12.45 2.60 -8.89
N ALA A 271 13.04 1.72 -8.10
CA ALA A 271 12.28 0.75 -7.31
C ALA A 271 11.80 1.36 -5.99
N MET A 272 12.73 1.80 -5.15
CA MET A 272 12.46 2.12 -3.75
C MET A 272 13.14 3.41 -3.31
N TYR A 273 12.39 4.24 -2.59
CA TYR A 273 12.90 5.40 -1.88
C TYR A 273 12.65 5.23 -0.38
N LEU A 274 13.73 5.22 0.40
CA LEU A 274 13.73 4.90 1.83
C LEU A 274 14.37 6.02 2.65
N LYS A 275 13.62 6.61 3.58
CA LYS A 275 14.17 7.52 4.61
C LYS A 275 14.09 6.85 5.96
N VAL A 276 15.23 6.65 6.63
CA VAL A 276 15.31 5.98 7.94
C VAL A 276 15.85 6.96 8.97
N GLN A 277 15.02 7.27 9.97
CA GLN A 277 15.22 8.34 10.95
C GLN A 277 14.91 7.87 12.38
N ASP A 278 15.42 8.58 13.38
CA ASP A 278 15.11 8.41 14.81
C ASP A 278 15.16 6.96 15.33
N ASN A 279 16.24 6.24 15.04
CA ASN A 279 16.45 4.82 15.37
C ASN A 279 15.49 3.84 14.66
N GLY A 280 14.99 4.22 13.48
CA GLY A 280 14.27 3.32 12.59
C GLY A 280 15.19 2.30 11.90
N SER A 281 14.58 1.28 11.29
CA SER A 281 15.30 0.24 10.54
C SER A 281 14.64 -0.08 9.19
N ALA A 282 15.48 -0.37 8.19
CA ALA A 282 15.07 -0.92 6.91
C ALA A 282 15.84 -2.22 6.62
N ILE A 283 15.12 -3.31 6.38
CA ILE A 283 15.69 -4.64 6.13
C ILE A 283 15.17 -5.19 4.80
N LEU A 284 16.10 -5.54 3.92
CA LEU A 284 15.85 -6.17 2.63
C LEU A 284 16.54 -7.55 2.63
N ASP A 285 15.76 -8.61 2.49
CA ASP A 285 16.25 -9.99 2.50
C ASP A 285 15.73 -10.74 1.27
N SER A 286 16.63 -11.30 0.45
CA SER A 286 16.24 -12.04 -0.74
C SER A 286 15.36 -11.22 -1.71
N VAL A 287 15.74 -9.95 -1.93
CA VAL A 287 15.04 -8.99 -2.81
C VAL A 287 15.76 -8.88 -4.15
N THR A 288 15.02 -9.01 -5.25
CA THR A 288 15.53 -8.80 -6.61
C THR A 288 14.92 -7.53 -7.20
N ILE A 289 15.76 -6.63 -7.70
CA ILE A 289 15.37 -5.40 -8.38
C ILE A 289 15.95 -5.40 -9.79
N ASN A 290 15.11 -5.21 -10.80
CA ASN A 290 15.48 -5.34 -12.19
C ASN A 290 14.98 -4.15 -13.01
N LYS A 291 15.86 -3.61 -13.86
CA LYS A 291 15.49 -2.65 -14.92
C LYS A 291 14.76 -1.40 -14.41
N CYS A 292 15.10 -0.97 -13.20
CA CYS A 292 14.52 0.23 -12.61
C CYS A 292 15.31 1.47 -13.02
N SER A 293 14.65 2.63 -13.10
CA SER A 293 15.32 3.86 -13.48
C SER A 293 14.91 5.08 -12.67
N SER A 294 15.87 5.97 -12.44
CA SER A 294 15.71 7.22 -11.71
C SER A 294 16.86 8.19 -11.99
N LYS A 295 16.76 9.40 -11.42
CA LYS A 295 17.86 10.37 -11.42
C LYS A 295 19.02 9.91 -10.53
N GLU A 296 18.75 9.50 -9.29
CA GLU A 296 19.74 8.93 -8.35
C GLU A 296 19.26 7.56 -7.86
N GLY A 297 20.17 6.59 -7.71
CA GLY A 297 19.79 5.28 -7.19
C GLY A 297 18.79 4.54 -8.07
N GLY A 298 19.21 4.10 -9.26
CA GLY A 298 18.33 3.53 -10.29
C GLY A 298 17.38 2.46 -9.74
N GLY A 299 17.89 1.61 -8.84
CA GLY A 299 17.07 0.74 -8.01
C GLY A 299 16.63 1.42 -6.71
N ILE A 300 17.59 1.66 -5.81
CA ILE A 300 17.32 2.10 -4.43
C ILE A 300 17.94 3.47 -4.20
N TRP A 301 17.14 4.36 -3.62
CA TRP A 301 17.64 5.54 -2.93
C TRP A 301 17.35 5.40 -1.44
N VAL A 302 18.36 5.56 -0.59
CA VAL A 302 18.23 5.41 0.86
C VAL A 302 18.95 6.52 1.62
N GLN A 303 18.29 7.07 2.65
CA GLN A 303 18.90 7.97 3.63
C GLN A 303 18.82 7.36 5.02
N ILE A 304 19.92 7.42 5.76
CA ILE A 304 20.08 6.79 7.09
C ILE A 304 20.64 7.83 8.04
N GLU A 305 19.83 8.23 9.02
CA GLU A 305 20.24 9.18 10.06
C GLU A 305 20.91 8.49 11.26
N ALA A 306 21.38 9.29 12.22
CA ALA A 306 22.09 8.82 13.40
C ALA A 306 21.31 7.72 14.14
N GLY A 307 22.01 6.65 14.53
CA GLY A 307 21.43 5.48 15.21
C GLY A 307 20.50 4.59 14.34
N CYS A 308 20.26 4.94 13.08
CA CYS A 308 19.39 4.18 12.18
C CYS A 308 20.16 3.06 11.46
N SER A 309 19.41 2.13 10.85
CA SER A 309 20.01 1.02 10.11
C SER A 309 19.32 0.72 8.79
N PHE A 310 20.14 0.41 7.79
CA PHE A 310 19.74 -0.25 6.56
C PHE A 310 20.55 -1.53 6.40
N LYS A 311 19.87 -2.63 6.08
CA LYS A 311 20.51 -3.91 5.78
C LYS A 311 19.90 -4.51 4.52
N MET A 312 20.74 -4.90 3.57
CA MET A 312 20.37 -5.73 2.43
C MET A 312 21.18 -7.02 2.46
N THR A 313 20.52 -8.18 2.41
CA THR A 313 21.16 -9.47 2.68
C THR A 313 20.62 -10.64 1.84
N ASN A 314 21.23 -11.82 2.02
CA ASN A 314 20.79 -13.13 1.52
C ASN A 314 20.49 -13.16 0.02
N ARG A 315 21.53 -13.00 -0.79
CA ARG A 315 21.46 -13.07 -2.27
C ARG A 315 20.49 -12.07 -2.88
N SER A 316 20.21 -10.96 -2.18
CA SER A 316 19.51 -9.84 -2.80
C SER A 316 20.33 -9.32 -3.98
N SER A 317 19.64 -8.93 -5.04
CA SER A 317 20.26 -8.54 -6.32
C SER A 317 19.63 -7.29 -6.89
N ILE A 318 20.44 -6.42 -7.48
CA ILE A 318 19.99 -5.27 -8.27
C ILE A 318 20.69 -5.33 -9.62
N ARG A 319 19.92 -5.32 -10.72
CA ARG A 319 20.46 -5.47 -12.07
C ARG A 319 19.78 -4.57 -13.08
N GLY A 320 20.55 -4.12 -14.06
CA GLY A 320 20.01 -3.43 -15.24
C GLY A 320 19.41 -2.07 -14.94
N SER A 321 19.71 -1.47 -13.78
CA SER A 321 19.19 -0.16 -13.45
C SER A 321 19.83 0.92 -14.33
N VAL A 322 19.03 1.91 -14.69
CA VAL A 322 19.44 3.01 -15.57
C VAL A 322 19.40 4.31 -14.78
N ILE A 323 20.51 5.04 -14.77
CA ILE A 323 20.59 6.38 -14.21
C ILE A 323 20.73 7.41 -15.31
N THR A 324 19.90 8.44 -15.25
CA THR A 324 19.88 9.48 -16.28
C THR A 324 20.91 10.58 -16.04
N THR A 325 21.03 11.11 -14.81
CA THR A 325 21.80 12.35 -14.56
C THR A 325 22.42 12.48 -13.17
N GLY A 326 22.12 11.60 -12.21
CA GLY A 326 22.65 11.65 -10.84
C GLY A 326 23.60 10.51 -10.50
N ASN A 327 23.84 10.27 -9.20
CA ASN A 327 24.82 9.30 -8.70
C ASN A 327 24.20 7.97 -8.28
N GLY A 328 25.02 6.92 -8.20
CA GLY A 328 24.70 5.65 -7.54
C GLY A 328 23.88 4.68 -8.38
N GLY A 329 24.47 4.13 -9.45
CA GLY A 329 23.80 3.36 -10.51
C GLY A 329 22.64 2.47 -10.04
N ASN A 330 22.92 1.53 -9.16
CA ASN A 330 21.90 0.66 -8.55
C ASN A 330 21.43 1.19 -7.18
N ILE A 331 22.35 1.68 -6.34
CA ILE A 331 22.04 2.21 -5.01
C ILE A 331 22.65 3.60 -4.81
N HIS A 332 21.83 4.55 -4.39
CA HIS A 332 22.30 5.82 -3.82
C HIS A 332 22.01 5.82 -2.32
N ALA A 333 23.04 5.95 -1.51
CA ALA A 333 22.92 5.94 -0.06
C ALA A 333 23.48 7.25 0.54
N VAL A 334 22.72 7.87 1.44
CA VAL A 334 23.12 9.05 2.20
C VAL A 334 23.19 8.66 3.67
N ILE A 335 24.38 8.70 4.28
CA ILE A 335 24.60 8.28 5.67
C ILE A 335 24.96 9.50 6.51
N ASN A 336 24.08 9.86 7.45
CA ASN A 336 24.19 11.05 8.27
C ASN A 336 24.26 10.70 9.76
N GLY A 337 25.32 11.17 10.43
CA GLY A 337 25.42 11.14 11.89
C GLY A 337 26.07 9.89 12.48
N ALA A 338 26.24 9.90 13.81
CA ALA A 338 26.90 8.83 14.55
C ALA A 338 26.03 7.55 14.59
N ASP A 339 26.69 6.40 14.59
CA ASP A 339 26.06 5.07 14.72
C ASP A 339 25.04 4.69 13.63
N ALA A 340 24.95 5.46 12.54
CA ALA A 340 24.21 5.07 11.34
C ALA A 340 24.86 3.85 10.68
N LYS A 341 24.07 2.82 10.36
CA LYS A 341 24.56 1.54 9.83
C LYS A 341 24.02 1.27 8.44
N PHE A 342 24.91 1.07 7.49
CA PHE A 342 24.60 0.56 6.15
C PHE A 342 25.31 -0.79 5.96
N GLU A 343 24.54 -1.85 5.76
CA GLU A 343 25.06 -3.22 5.62
C GLU A 343 24.59 -3.85 4.30
N LEU A 344 25.55 -4.32 3.49
CA LEU A 344 25.33 -5.28 2.41
C LEU A 344 26.06 -6.58 2.78
N SER A 345 25.36 -7.71 2.87
CA SER A 345 25.97 -8.96 3.34
C SER A 345 25.35 -10.21 2.72
N ASN A 346 26.02 -11.36 2.84
CA ASN A 346 25.54 -12.67 2.38
C ASN A 346 25.20 -12.72 0.88
N ASP A 347 26.24 -12.63 0.04
CA ASP A 347 26.18 -12.85 -1.42
C ASP A 347 25.34 -11.81 -2.21
N ILE A 348 25.46 -10.52 -1.88
CA ILE A 348 24.78 -9.45 -2.64
C ILE A 348 25.35 -9.32 -4.05
N ASN A 349 24.45 -9.14 -5.03
CA ASN A 349 24.81 -9.05 -6.44
C ASN A 349 24.32 -7.74 -7.08
N ILE A 350 25.23 -6.87 -7.52
CA ILE A 350 24.93 -5.55 -8.08
C ILE A 350 25.58 -5.46 -9.45
N ASP A 351 24.80 -5.67 -10.51
CA ASP A 351 25.31 -5.84 -11.88
C ASP A 351 24.59 -4.94 -12.89
N ASP A 352 25.13 -4.89 -14.11
CA ASP A 352 24.51 -4.30 -15.31
C ASP A 352 24.05 -2.84 -15.13
N CYS A 353 24.83 -2.04 -14.39
CA CYS A 353 24.52 -0.64 -14.16
C CYS A 353 24.76 0.21 -15.41
N GLN A 354 23.73 0.89 -15.89
CA GLN A 354 23.87 1.86 -16.99
C GLN A 354 23.87 3.28 -16.42
N ILE A 355 25.06 3.88 -16.34
CA ILE A 355 25.26 5.25 -15.85
C ILE A 355 25.64 6.20 -16.99
N THR A 356 25.10 7.41 -16.97
CA THR A 356 25.52 8.49 -17.87
C THR A 356 26.98 8.90 -17.58
N PRO A 357 27.84 9.13 -18.58
CA PRO A 357 29.22 9.55 -18.36
C PRO A 357 29.32 10.81 -17.49
N GLY A 358 30.22 10.80 -16.50
CA GLY A 358 30.51 11.97 -15.64
C GLY A 358 29.81 11.98 -14.27
N VAL A 359 29.03 10.95 -13.93
CA VAL A 359 28.42 10.77 -12.61
C VAL A 359 29.20 9.76 -11.74
N GLY A 360 29.09 9.88 -10.41
CA GLY A 360 29.80 9.04 -9.45
C GLY A 360 29.04 7.75 -9.09
N GLY A 361 29.79 6.67 -8.84
CA GLY A 361 29.28 5.43 -8.24
C GLY A 361 28.47 4.55 -9.20
N GLY A 362 29.14 3.78 -10.06
CA GLY A 362 28.49 2.88 -11.03
C GLY A 362 27.63 1.79 -10.40
N GLY A 363 28.11 1.11 -9.35
CA GLY A 363 27.31 0.16 -8.56
C GLY A 363 26.47 0.87 -7.51
N TYR A 364 27.15 1.56 -6.61
CA TYR A 364 26.53 2.37 -5.56
C TYR A 364 27.32 3.64 -5.29
N PHE A 365 26.66 4.62 -4.67
CA PHE A 365 27.24 5.87 -4.21
C PHE A 365 26.92 6.07 -2.72
N LEU A 366 27.89 6.56 -1.96
CA LEU A 366 27.83 6.82 -0.51
C LEU A 366 28.23 8.25 -0.21
#